data_AF-S9R1G7-F1
#
_entry.id   AF-S9R1G7-F1
#
_cell.length_a   1.000
_cell.length_b   1.000
_cell.length_c   1.000
_cell.angle_alpha   90.00
_cell.angle_beta   90.00
_cell.angle_gamma   90.00
#
_symmetry.space_group_name_H-M   'P 1'
#
loop_
_entity.id
_entity.type
_entity.pdbx_description
1 polymer ?
#
loop_
_entity_poly.entity_id
_entity_poly.type
_entity_poly.pdbx_seq_one_letter_code
_entity_poly.pdbx_strand_id
1 'polypeptide(L)'
;MTQDAAVPATSVPRASRRAALGLCLALAPLAAWAGTAVERGDVLRIEVMNAPEFSRLAPVDADGRIAMPVLGTIPVAGQEIDAIGTAIAEAFAARELLTSPVVLVEVASYRQVYVGGRVGQPGAIDFVPGMTARQAIIAAGGIGLAASAGAPGTEAALSALATRRAKAFALAQVIARIARLEAQLAGPAAAMPETEALPSLEPSDLESAAQSESALLADLRGRVAAREDHTDALLSLIDLEVDTLNRQAALQDSEAEVQQSEIDNARSLVERGLMPRPRLQELLREQSRLNRDRLDTSAFAARARQQSETVRFERVDAAADRRREVRLELQEARQQRAALEAEIEALDLRIMAAGLSPRTNSEPRLVIHRTRAGVATQFDAGMDDPIKPGDVLDISLDPPAARPGRAATPASLPLPEQP
;
A
#
# COMPACT_ATOMS: atom_id res chain seq x y z
N MET A 1 26.40 24.87 48.60
CA MET A 1 26.46 24.23 49.93
C MET A 1 25.13 24.53 50.59
N THR A 2 24.31 23.65 51.13
CA THR A 2 24.28 22.21 51.45
C THR A 2 22.82 22.04 51.92
N GLN A 3 22.00 21.20 51.28
CA GLN A 3 21.78 19.79 51.64
C GLN A 3 20.83 19.60 52.86
N ASP A 4 19.90 18.66 52.67
CA ASP A 4 19.20 17.84 53.68
C ASP A 4 18.16 18.51 54.60
N ALA A 5 17.09 17.84 55.03
CA ALA A 5 16.48 16.54 54.72
C ALA A 5 15.18 16.43 55.54
N ALA A 6 14.33 15.49 55.12
CA ALA A 6 13.50 14.61 55.95
C ALA A 6 12.40 15.18 56.88
N VAL A 7 11.16 14.93 56.43
CA VAL A 7 9.98 14.34 57.11
C VAL A 7 10.11 14.02 58.62
N PRO A 8 9.03 14.25 59.39
CA PRO A 8 8.39 13.10 60.05
C PRO A 8 6.86 13.05 59.88
N ALA A 9 6.35 11.82 59.94
CA ALA A 9 4.96 11.41 59.82
C ALA A 9 4.06 11.89 60.99
N THR A 10 2.74 11.92 60.77
CA THR A 10 1.68 11.22 61.54
C THR A 10 0.33 11.93 61.44
N SER A 11 -0.71 11.22 60.98
CA SER A 11 -1.94 10.99 61.76
C SER A 11 -3.00 10.25 60.92
N VAL A 12 -3.55 9.21 61.56
CA VAL A 12 -4.70 8.40 61.15
C VAL A 12 -5.92 8.93 61.94
N PRO A 13 -7.15 8.86 61.38
CA PRO A 13 -8.19 8.06 62.05
C PRO A 13 -8.96 7.18 61.03
N ARG A 14 -9.00 5.85 61.16
CA ARG A 14 -9.93 5.01 61.95
C ARG A 14 -11.43 5.26 61.68
N ALA A 15 -12.01 4.39 60.85
CA ALA A 15 -13.28 3.65 61.09
C ALA A 15 -13.59 2.78 59.85
N SER A 16 -13.13 1.53 59.80
CA SER A 16 -13.89 0.32 60.17
C SER A 16 -15.15 0.06 59.33
N ARG A 17 -15.00 -0.64 58.21
CA ARG A 17 -15.95 -1.69 57.81
C ARG A 17 -15.17 -2.92 57.34
N ARG A 18 -15.33 -4.00 58.11
CA ARG A 18 -14.89 -5.35 57.80
C ARG A 18 -15.70 -5.85 56.59
N ALA A 19 -15.02 -6.29 55.54
CA ALA A 19 -15.56 -7.27 54.60
C ALA A 19 -14.40 -8.06 53.99
N ALA A 20 -14.31 -9.31 54.44
CA ALA A 20 -13.63 -10.47 53.89
C ALA A 20 -12.49 -10.26 52.87
N LEU A 21 -11.26 -10.48 53.36
CA LEU A 21 -10.06 -10.77 52.60
C LEU A 21 -10.21 -12.17 51.96
N GLY A 22 -10.60 -12.23 50.68
CA GLY A 22 -10.51 -13.42 49.86
C GLY A 22 -9.26 -13.36 48.98
N LEU A 23 -8.10 -13.65 49.57
CA LEU A 23 -6.83 -13.80 48.87
C LEU A 23 -6.92 -15.06 47.98
N CYS A 24 -7.47 -14.92 46.78
CA CYS A 24 -7.32 -15.93 45.73
C CYS A 24 -5.88 -15.87 45.24
N LEU A 25 -5.03 -16.66 45.90
CA LEU A 25 -3.76 -17.12 45.39
C LEU A 25 -4.05 -17.72 44.00
N ALA A 26 -3.68 -17.02 42.94
CA ALA A 26 -3.73 -17.55 41.59
C ALA A 26 -2.71 -18.69 41.52
N LEU A 27 -3.18 -19.89 41.83
CA LEU A 27 -2.52 -21.14 41.52
C LEU A 27 -2.48 -21.18 39.99
N ALA A 28 -1.37 -20.70 39.40
CA ALA A 28 -1.06 -21.07 38.04
C ALA A 28 -1.11 -22.60 38.01
N PRO A 29 -1.93 -23.23 37.14
CA PRO A 29 -1.80 -24.65 36.99
C PRO A 29 -0.37 -24.85 36.50
N LEU A 30 0.46 -25.52 37.29
CA LEU A 30 1.47 -26.36 36.68
C LEU A 30 0.66 -27.17 35.68
N ALA A 31 0.92 -26.94 34.39
CA ALA A 31 0.45 -27.83 33.37
C ALA A 31 1.02 -29.19 33.76
N ALA A 32 0.21 -29.97 34.49
CA ALA A 32 0.41 -31.39 34.59
C ALA A 32 0.58 -31.81 33.14
N TRP A 33 1.76 -32.34 32.81
CA TRP A 33 1.95 -33.09 31.60
C TRP A 33 0.93 -34.21 31.68
N ALA A 34 -0.26 -33.97 31.14
CA ALA A 34 -1.23 -35.01 30.92
C ALA A 34 -0.53 -35.97 29.98
N GLY A 35 -0.17 -37.15 30.47
CA GLY A 35 0.38 -38.22 29.66
C GLY A 35 -0.48 -38.34 28.40
N THR A 36 0.16 -38.31 27.23
CA THR A 36 -0.55 -38.38 25.96
C THR A 36 -1.40 -39.65 25.96
N ALA A 37 -2.71 -39.50 26.04
CA ALA A 37 -3.62 -40.64 26.00
C ALA A 37 -3.42 -41.37 24.67
N VAL A 38 -3.33 -42.70 24.74
CA VAL A 38 -3.13 -43.54 23.56
C VAL A 38 -4.38 -43.44 22.68
N GLU A 39 -4.20 -43.25 21.37
CA GLU A 39 -5.31 -43.23 20.41
C GLU A 39 -5.16 -44.33 19.35
N ARG A 40 -6.24 -44.52 18.58
CA ARG A 40 -6.30 -45.50 17.48
C ARG A 40 -5.19 -45.20 16.47
N GLY A 41 -4.45 -46.21 16.03
CA GLY A 41 -3.35 -46.05 15.09
C GLY A 41 -1.98 -45.75 15.73
N ASP A 42 -1.91 -45.55 17.06
CA ASP A 42 -0.63 -45.61 17.77
C ASP A 42 -0.14 -47.06 17.88
N VAL A 43 1.17 -47.26 18.02
CA VAL A 43 1.77 -48.59 18.23
C VAL A 43 2.39 -48.64 19.61
N LEU A 44 1.94 -49.59 20.43
CA LEU A 44 2.48 -49.81 21.78
C LEU A 44 3.54 -50.90 21.76
N ARG A 45 4.64 -50.66 22.47
CA ARG A 45 5.61 -51.67 22.86
C ARG A 45 5.25 -52.14 24.26
N ILE A 46 4.87 -53.41 24.35
CA ILE A 46 4.49 -54.04 25.61
C ILE A 46 5.61 -55.01 25.96
N GLU A 47 6.26 -54.80 27.10
CA GLU A 47 7.30 -55.67 27.62
C GLU A 47 6.87 -56.26 28.95
N VAL A 48 6.80 -57.58 29.00
CA VAL A 48 6.54 -58.32 30.23
C VAL A 48 7.88 -58.83 30.74
N MET A 49 8.42 -58.19 31.78
CA MET A 49 9.80 -58.45 32.24
C MET A 49 10.04 -59.92 32.61
N ASN A 50 9.05 -60.55 33.24
CA ASN A 50 9.17 -61.91 33.75
C ASN A 50 8.75 -62.98 32.73
N ALA A 51 8.28 -62.58 31.55
CA ALA A 51 7.75 -63.48 30.53
C ALA A 51 7.87 -62.85 29.12
N PRO A 52 9.09 -62.80 28.56
CA PRO A 52 9.37 -62.12 27.30
C PRO A 52 8.62 -62.70 26.10
N GLU A 53 8.11 -63.94 26.19
CA GLU A 53 7.26 -64.57 25.18
C GLU A 53 5.92 -63.85 24.96
N PHE A 54 5.48 -63.01 25.91
CA PHE A 54 4.30 -62.16 25.79
C PHE A 54 4.62 -60.72 25.36
N SER A 55 5.91 -60.37 25.28
CA SER A 55 6.36 -59.04 24.87
C SER A 55 6.20 -58.86 23.35
N ARG A 56 5.55 -57.77 22.92
CA ARG A 56 5.35 -57.49 21.50
C ARG A 56 5.11 -56.02 21.19
N LEU A 57 5.23 -55.69 19.92
CA LEU A 57 4.61 -54.51 19.34
C LEU A 57 3.13 -54.82 19.05
N ALA A 58 2.24 -54.02 19.62
CA ALA A 58 0.80 -54.13 19.48
C ALA A 58 0.24 -52.82 18.91
N PRO A 59 -0.15 -52.78 17.62
CA PRO A 59 -0.84 -51.63 17.06
C PRO A 59 -2.25 -51.54 17.65
N VAL A 60 -2.69 -50.32 17.94
CA VAL A 60 -4.06 -50.04 18.39
C VAL A 60 -4.98 -50.07 17.18
N ASP A 61 -5.96 -50.97 17.20
CA ASP A 61 -6.92 -51.15 16.11
C ASP A 61 -7.94 -50.00 15.99
N ALA A 62 -8.80 -50.07 14.97
CA ALA A 62 -9.85 -49.09 14.72
C ALA A 62 -10.90 -49.03 15.85
N ASP A 63 -11.06 -50.10 16.63
CA ASP A 63 -11.95 -50.15 17.78
C ASP A 63 -11.30 -49.62 19.06
N GLY A 64 -10.01 -49.25 19.01
CA GLY A 64 -9.26 -48.73 20.15
C GLY A 64 -8.73 -49.82 21.09
N ARG A 65 -8.54 -51.02 20.57
CA ARG A 65 -8.08 -52.20 21.31
C ARG A 65 -6.71 -52.66 20.81
N ILE A 66 -6.00 -53.38 21.67
CA ILE A 66 -4.76 -54.09 21.34
C ILE A 66 -4.98 -55.59 21.45
N ALA A 67 -4.34 -56.37 20.58
CA ALA A 67 -4.38 -57.82 20.62
C ALA A 67 -3.18 -58.37 21.42
N MET A 68 -3.46 -58.97 22.58
CA MET A 68 -2.47 -59.63 23.41
C MET A 68 -2.59 -61.16 23.31
N PRO A 69 -1.48 -61.90 23.14
CA PRO A 69 -1.51 -63.36 23.17
C PRO A 69 -2.13 -63.87 24.48
N VAL A 70 -2.99 -64.88 24.39
CA VAL A 70 -3.69 -65.52 25.53
C VAL A 70 -4.73 -64.63 26.25
N LEU A 71 -4.53 -63.30 26.31
CA LEU A 71 -5.48 -62.35 26.92
C LEU A 71 -6.60 -61.92 25.97
N GLY A 72 -6.38 -61.98 24.65
CA GLY A 72 -7.33 -61.50 23.66
C GLY A 72 -7.23 -59.99 23.44
N THR A 73 -8.35 -59.33 23.15
CA THR A 73 -8.37 -57.89 22.88
C THR A 73 -8.58 -57.07 24.15
N ILE A 74 -7.73 -56.08 24.40
CA ILE A 74 -7.81 -55.19 25.56
C ILE A 74 -8.07 -53.75 25.08
N PRO A 75 -9.09 -53.04 25.62
CA PRO A 75 -9.34 -51.64 25.26
C PRO A 75 -8.27 -50.72 25.87
N VAL A 76 -7.63 -49.90 25.04
CA VAL A 76 -6.53 -48.99 25.44
C VAL A 76 -6.71 -47.56 24.95
N ALA A 77 -7.58 -47.32 23.97
CA ALA A 77 -7.81 -45.96 23.48
C ALA A 77 -8.38 -45.05 24.57
N GLY A 78 -7.80 -43.85 24.70
CA GLY A 78 -8.14 -42.85 25.71
C GLY A 78 -7.55 -43.11 27.10
N GLN A 79 -6.76 -44.17 27.27
CA GLN A 79 -6.09 -44.47 28.55
C GLN A 79 -4.66 -43.94 28.58
N GLU A 80 -4.17 -43.68 29.79
CA GLU A 80 -2.77 -43.35 30.05
C GLU A 80 -1.92 -44.62 30.02
N ILE A 81 -0.66 -44.48 29.64
CA ILE A 81 0.28 -45.60 29.45
C ILE A 81 0.39 -46.47 30.72
N ASP A 82 0.50 -45.83 31.89
CA ASP A 82 0.61 -46.52 33.19
C ASP A 82 -0.67 -47.30 33.55
N ALA A 83 -1.83 -46.73 33.20
CA ALA A 83 -3.12 -47.39 33.38
C ALA A 83 -3.24 -48.63 32.48
N ILE A 84 -2.76 -48.54 31.23
CA ILE A 84 -2.71 -49.67 30.30
C ILE A 84 -1.80 -50.77 30.83
N GLY A 85 -0.61 -50.43 31.32
CA GLY A 85 0.32 -51.40 31.92
C GLY A 85 -0.29 -52.11 33.13
N THR A 86 -0.96 -51.37 34.00
CA THR A 86 -1.67 -51.92 35.17
C THR A 86 -2.82 -52.84 34.74
N ALA A 87 -3.64 -52.42 33.78
CA ALA A 87 -4.76 -53.22 33.27
C ALA A 87 -4.29 -54.53 32.60
N ILE A 88 -3.16 -54.51 31.89
CA ILE A 88 -2.56 -55.72 31.31
C ILE A 88 -2.02 -56.64 32.41
N ALA A 89 -1.34 -56.09 33.42
CA ALA A 89 -0.83 -56.86 34.55
C ALA A 89 -1.96 -57.53 35.34
N GLU A 90 -3.04 -56.80 35.62
CA GLU A 90 -4.25 -57.33 36.26
C GLU A 90 -4.92 -58.40 35.40
N ALA A 91 -5.00 -58.21 34.07
CA ALA A 91 -5.56 -59.20 33.17
C ALA A 91 -4.76 -60.52 33.13
N PHE A 92 -3.43 -60.45 33.24
CA PHE A 92 -2.57 -61.63 33.38
C PHE A 92 -2.73 -62.32 34.74
N ALA A 93 -2.84 -61.55 35.82
CA ALA A 93 -3.03 -62.08 37.18
C ALA A 93 -4.42 -62.73 37.36
N ALA A 94 -5.48 -62.10 36.84
CA ALA A 94 -6.86 -62.58 36.96
C ALA A 94 -7.13 -63.90 36.22
N ARG A 95 -6.31 -64.24 35.21
CA ARG A 95 -6.39 -65.51 34.49
C ARG A 95 -5.42 -66.58 35.02
N GLU A 96 -4.76 -66.31 36.15
CA GLU A 96 -3.74 -67.20 36.78
C GLU A 96 -2.58 -67.56 35.83
N LEU A 97 -2.30 -66.70 34.84
CA LEU A 97 -1.28 -66.96 33.82
C LEU A 97 0.12 -66.60 34.29
N LEU A 98 0.25 -65.56 35.12
CA LEU A 98 1.52 -65.07 35.66
C LEU A 98 1.35 -64.62 37.12
N THR A 99 2.31 -64.98 37.99
CA THR A 99 2.37 -64.50 39.37
C THR A 99 3.15 -63.18 39.43
N SER A 100 2.48 -62.09 39.81
CA SER A 100 3.01 -60.71 39.84
C SER A 100 3.73 -60.28 38.55
N PRO A 101 3.01 -60.15 37.41
CA PRO A 101 3.60 -59.68 36.16
C PRO A 101 3.99 -58.20 36.28
N VAL A 102 5.23 -57.88 35.90
CA VAL A 102 5.68 -56.50 35.72
C VAL A 102 5.60 -56.18 34.23
N VAL A 103 4.69 -55.30 33.86
CA VAL A 103 4.42 -54.91 32.47
C VAL A 103 4.86 -53.46 32.28
N LEU A 104 5.82 -53.26 31.38
CA LEU A 104 6.21 -51.95 30.89
C LEU A 104 5.51 -51.70 29.56
N VAL A 105 4.84 -50.56 29.45
CA VAL A 105 4.20 -50.13 28.20
C VAL A 105 4.86 -48.84 27.77
N GLU A 106 5.27 -48.77 26.52
CA GLU A 106 5.80 -47.55 25.90
C GLU A 106 5.14 -47.35 24.54
N VAL A 107 5.04 -46.10 24.08
CA VAL A 107 4.58 -45.85 22.70
C VAL A 107 5.78 -46.02 21.77
N ALA A 108 5.74 -47.06 20.93
CA ALA A 108 6.77 -47.35 19.95
C ALA A 108 6.76 -46.36 18.78
N SER A 109 5.56 -45.98 18.33
CA SER A 109 5.38 -44.96 17.30
C SER A 109 4.01 -44.31 17.46
N TYR A 110 3.98 -42.98 17.40
CA TYR A 110 2.75 -42.20 17.34
C TYR A 110 2.23 -42.14 15.89
N ARG A 111 0.95 -41.78 15.74
CA ARG A 111 0.39 -41.43 14.42
C ARG A 111 1.18 -40.33 13.73
N GLN A 112 1.38 -40.50 12.43
CA GLN A 112 2.01 -39.51 11.56
C GLN A 112 1.18 -38.21 11.50
N VAL A 113 1.88 -37.11 11.28
CA VAL A 113 1.32 -35.80 10.96
C VAL A 113 1.40 -35.61 9.47
N TYR A 114 0.37 -35.02 8.86
CA TYR A 114 0.38 -34.71 7.44
C TYR A 114 0.66 -33.23 7.25
N VAL A 115 1.67 -32.90 6.44
CA VAL A 115 1.99 -31.52 6.09
C VAL A 115 1.67 -31.31 4.61
N GLY A 116 0.80 -30.36 4.33
CA GLY A 116 0.32 -29.99 3.00
C GLY A 116 0.49 -28.49 2.72
N GLY A 117 0.12 -28.09 1.51
CA GLY A 117 0.23 -26.70 1.06
C GLY A 117 1.62 -26.35 0.53
N ARG A 118 2.11 -25.16 0.84
CA ARG A 118 3.37 -24.60 0.30
C ARG A 118 4.62 -25.01 1.08
N VAL A 119 4.91 -26.31 1.05
CA VAL A 119 6.12 -26.89 1.66
C VAL A 119 6.98 -27.63 0.63
N GLY A 120 8.26 -27.77 0.93
CA GLY A 120 9.24 -28.40 0.03
C GLY A 120 8.91 -29.86 -0.32
N GLN A 121 8.35 -30.62 0.62
CA GLN A 121 7.96 -32.02 0.46
C GLN A 121 6.64 -32.28 1.18
N PRO A 122 5.49 -32.07 0.51
CA PRO A 122 4.19 -32.41 1.08
C PRO A 122 4.09 -33.92 1.31
N GLY A 123 3.59 -34.32 2.47
CA GLY A 123 3.52 -35.74 2.82
C GLY A 123 3.29 -36.01 4.30
N ALA A 124 3.35 -37.30 4.64
CA ALA A 124 3.28 -37.77 6.01
C ALA A 124 4.67 -37.70 6.67
N ILE A 125 4.71 -37.26 7.93
CA ILE A 125 5.93 -37.09 8.73
C ILE A 125 5.72 -37.78 10.08
N ASP A 126 6.76 -38.47 10.53
CA ASP A 126 6.73 -39.14 11.84
C ASP A 126 6.67 -38.11 12.97
N PHE A 127 5.72 -38.28 13.88
CA PHE A 127 5.53 -37.39 15.01
C PHE A 127 6.53 -37.69 16.14
N VAL A 128 7.13 -36.64 16.67
CA VAL A 128 8.00 -36.71 17.86
C VAL A 128 7.34 -35.93 19.02
N PRO A 129 7.34 -36.45 20.26
CA PRO A 129 6.82 -35.72 21.41
C PRO A 129 7.46 -34.32 21.55
N GLY A 130 6.61 -33.29 21.72
CA GLY A 130 7.04 -31.90 21.79
C GLY A 130 7.20 -31.20 20.44
N MET A 131 6.80 -31.85 19.34
CA MET A 131 6.91 -31.29 18.00
C MET A 131 6.03 -30.06 17.79
N THR A 132 6.63 -28.97 17.28
CA THR A 132 5.92 -27.74 16.91
C THR A 132 5.62 -27.66 15.42
N ALA A 133 4.74 -26.75 15.02
CA ALA A 133 4.48 -26.46 13.60
C ALA A 133 5.75 -26.11 12.82
N ARG A 134 6.66 -25.34 13.42
CA ARG A 134 7.98 -25.03 12.88
C ARG A 134 8.80 -26.28 12.58
N GLN A 135 8.86 -27.22 13.52
CA GLN A 135 9.62 -28.46 13.35
C GLN A 135 9.01 -29.36 12.26
N ALA A 136 7.69 -29.41 12.17
CA ALA A 136 6.99 -30.12 11.10
C ALA A 136 7.27 -29.49 9.72
N ILE A 137 7.27 -28.17 9.63
CA ILE A 137 7.63 -27.45 8.40
C ILE A 137 9.07 -27.72 7.99
N ILE A 138 10.02 -27.71 8.93
CA ILE A 138 11.43 -28.00 8.64
C ILE A 138 11.59 -29.44 8.14
N ALA A 139 10.91 -30.39 8.78
CA ALA A 139 10.89 -31.79 8.33
C ALA A 139 10.26 -31.96 6.94
N ALA A 140 9.28 -31.13 6.60
CA ALA A 140 8.67 -31.05 5.27
C ALA A 140 9.54 -30.29 4.24
N GLY A 141 10.81 -29.99 4.53
CA GLY A 141 11.71 -29.28 3.60
C GLY A 141 11.57 -27.76 3.61
N GLY A 142 10.97 -27.18 4.65
CA GLY A 142 10.80 -25.74 4.81
C GLY A 142 9.58 -25.17 4.06
N ILE A 143 9.32 -23.88 4.29
CA ILE A 143 8.29 -23.13 3.56
C ILE A 143 8.85 -22.77 2.19
N GLY A 144 8.21 -23.28 1.14
CA GLY A 144 8.69 -23.15 -0.23
C GLY A 144 7.98 -24.15 -1.13
N LEU A 145 8.08 -23.99 -2.45
CA LEU A 145 7.64 -25.06 -3.35
C LEU A 145 8.66 -26.19 -3.33
N ALA A 146 8.19 -27.42 -3.52
CA ALA A 146 9.04 -28.53 -3.93
C ALA A 146 9.97 -28.07 -5.04
N ALA A 147 11.28 -28.17 -4.82
CA ALA A 147 12.28 -27.87 -5.81
C ALA A 147 12.12 -28.86 -6.96
N SER A 148 11.21 -28.57 -7.89
CA SER A 148 11.12 -29.33 -9.13
C SER A 148 12.44 -29.14 -9.84
N ALA A 149 13.10 -30.24 -10.18
CA ALA A 149 14.32 -30.27 -10.97
C ALA A 149 14.08 -29.46 -12.28
N GLY A 150 14.53 -28.20 -12.30
CA GLY A 150 14.22 -27.24 -13.37
C GLY A 150 13.93 -25.80 -12.90
N ALA A 151 13.82 -25.53 -11.60
CA ALA A 151 13.63 -24.16 -11.10
C ALA A 151 14.81 -23.25 -11.53
N PRO A 152 14.55 -22.05 -12.08
CA PRO A 152 15.60 -21.06 -12.32
C PRO A 152 16.34 -20.83 -11.00
N GLY A 153 17.67 -20.85 -11.04
CA GLY A 153 18.51 -20.79 -9.84
C GLY A 153 18.08 -19.68 -8.89
N THR A 154 18.24 -19.90 -7.59
CA THR A 154 17.89 -18.95 -6.51
C THR A 154 18.29 -17.50 -6.83
N GLU A 155 19.42 -17.32 -7.50
CA GLU A 155 19.91 -16.04 -8.03
C GLU A 155 18.93 -15.36 -9.00
N ALA A 156 18.38 -16.07 -9.98
CA ALA A 156 17.43 -15.52 -10.94
C ALA A 156 16.12 -15.08 -10.27
N ALA A 157 15.66 -15.82 -9.26
CA ALA A 157 14.48 -15.48 -8.49
C ALA A 157 14.70 -14.25 -7.59
N LEU A 158 15.88 -14.15 -6.95
CA LEU A 158 16.28 -12.99 -6.17
C LEU A 158 16.47 -11.74 -7.04
N SER A 159 17.07 -11.89 -8.22
CA SER A 159 17.22 -10.81 -9.20
C SER A 159 15.87 -10.32 -9.73
N ALA A 160 14.92 -11.23 -9.98
CA ALA A 160 13.56 -10.87 -10.36
C ALA A 160 12.84 -10.08 -9.26
N LEU A 161 12.99 -10.47 -7.98
CA LEU A 161 12.46 -9.72 -6.83
C LEU A 161 13.06 -8.32 -6.72
N ALA A 162 14.37 -8.18 -6.85
CA ALA A 162 15.04 -6.88 -6.81
C ALA A 162 14.57 -5.97 -7.96
N THR A 163 14.48 -6.52 -9.17
CA THR A 163 13.96 -5.81 -10.35
C THR A 163 12.52 -5.38 -10.16
N ARG A 164 11.67 -6.27 -9.63
CA ARG A 164 10.26 -5.98 -9.31
C ARG A 164 10.15 -4.81 -8.33
N ARG A 165 10.94 -4.82 -7.25
CA ARG A 165 10.94 -3.72 -6.26
C ARG A 165 11.35 -2.39 -6.89
N ALA A 166 12.41 -2.39 -7.70
CA ALA A 166 12.83 -1.18 -8.42
C ALA A 166 11.73 -0.65 -9.37
N LYS A 167 11.05 -1.54 -10.08
CA LYS A 167 9.94 -1.20 -10.99
C LYS A 167 8.70 -0.71 -10.24
N ALA A 168 8.38 -1.31 -9.09
CA ALA A 168 7.29 -0.86 -8.22
C ALA A 168 7.55 0.57 -7.70
N PHE A 169 8.78 0.86 -7.26
CA PHE A 169 9.15 2.22 -6.87
C PHE A 169 9.03 3.21 -8.04
N ALA A 170 9.50 2.84 -9.24
CA ALA A 170 9.33 3.66 -10.44
C ALA A 170 7.85 3.89 -10.79
N LEU A 171 7.00 2.88 -10.61
CA LEU A 171 5.55 3.00 -10.82
C LEU A 171 4.93 4.00 -9.82
N ALA A 172 5.31 3.95 -8.54
CA ALA A 172 4.86 4.93 -7.55
C ALA A 172 5.23 6.37 -7.95
N GLN A 173 6.45 6.59 -8.45
CA GLN A 173 6.87 7.89 -8.99
C GLN A 173 6.03 8.33 -10.18
N VAL A 174 5.75 7.43 -11.13
CA VAL A 174 4.94 7.75 -12.32
C VAL A 174 3.49 8.10 -11.93
N ILE A 175 2.90 7.40 -10.95
CA ILE A 175 1.54 7.70 -10.49
C ILE A 175 1.50 9.10 -9.84
N ALA A 176 2.47 9.42 -8.98
CA ALA A 176 2.55 10.75 -8.38
C ALA A 176 2.77 11.84 -9.45
N ARG A 177 3.59 11.57 -10.47
CA ARG A 177 3.78 12.47 -11.62
C ARG A 177 2.48 12.68 -12.40
N ILE A 178 1.71 11.62 -12.66
CA ILE A 178 0.39 11.72 -13.30
C ILE A 178 -0.53 12.62 -12.48
N ALA A 179 -0.60 12.42 -11.16
CA ALA A 179 -1.42 13.25 -10.27
C ALA A 179 -1.02 14.73 -10.35
N ARG A 180 0.29 15.04 -10.37
CA ARG A 180 0.78 16.41 -10.58
C ARG A 180 0.33 16.97 -11.93
N LEU A 181 0.53 16.23 -13.02
CA LEU A 181 0.18 16.69 -14.38
C LEU A 181 -1.32 16.93 -14.52
N GLU A 182 -2.16 16.07 -13.94
CA GLU A 182 -3.61 16.26 -13.89
C GLU A 182 -3.99 17.53 -13.12
N ALA A 183 -3.35 17.79 -11.97
CA ALA A 183 -3.55 19.02 -11.20
C ALA A 183 -3.13 20.27 -11.99
N GLN A 184 -2.07 20.20 -12.80
CA GLN A 184 -1.65 21.31 -13.68
C GLN A 184 -2.68 21.59 -14.78
N LEU A 185 -3.32 20.56 -15.33
CA LEU A 185 -4.38 20.73 -16.32
C LEU A 185 -5.71 21.21 -15.73
N ALA A 186 -6.00 20.82 -14.48
CA ALA A 186 -7.21 21.23 -13.78
C ALA A 186 -7.20 22.73 -13.39
N GLY A 187 -6.02 23.30 -13.15
CA GLY A 187 -5.82 24.74 -12.98
C GLY A 187 -4.92 25.12 -11.80
N PRO A 188 -4.73 26.44 -11.58
CA PRO A 188 -3.77 26.94 -10.59
C PRO A 188 -4.14 26.61 -9.13
N ALA A 189 -5.43 26.46 -8.81
CA ALA A 189 -5.93 26.17 -7.46
C ALA A 189 -6.30 24.70 -7.22
N ALA A 190 -6.19 23.83 -8.23
CA ALA A 190 -6.59 22.43 -8.09
C ALA A 190 -5.69 21.68 -7.10
N ALA A 191 -6.24 20.92 -6.17
CA ALA A 191 -5.43 20.03 -5.35
C ALA A 191 -4.83 18.92 -6.22
N MET A 192 -3.70 18.33 -5.80
CA MET A 192 -3.29 17.05 -6.38
C MET A 192 -4.34 16.01 -6.03
N PRO A 193 -4.82 15.22 -7.00
CA PRO A 193 -5.70 14.10 -6.71
C PRO A 193 -4.97 13.11 -5.79
N GLU A 194 -5.73 12.46 -4.91
CA GLU A 194 -5.18 11.41 -4.06
C GLU A 194 -4.64 10.27 -4.92
N THR A 195 -3.42 9.84 -4.59
CA THR A 195 -2.75 8.75 -5.28
C THR A 195 -3.52 7.46 -5.07
N GLU A 196 -3.94 6.80 -6.15
CA GLU A 196 -4.67 5.52 -6.08
C GLU A 196 -3.82 4.46 -5.37
N ALA A 197 -4.35 3.92 -4.26
CA ALA A 197 -3.68 2.87 -3.52
C ALA A 197 -3.71 1.56 -4.32
N LEU A 198 -2.58 1.19 -4.92
CA LEU A 198 -2.44 -0.07 -5.63
C LEU A 198 -1.92 -1.15 -4.68
N PRO A 199 -2.55 -2.35 -4.64
CA PRO A 199 -2.08 -3.45 -3.83
C PRO A 199 -0.64 -3.88 -4.17
N SER A 200 -0.18 -3.64 -5.40
CA SER A 200 1.17 -3.99 -5.85
C SER A 200 2.29 -3.10 -5.30
N LEU A 201 1.95 -1.99 -4.64
CA LEU A 201 2.87 -0.93 -4.22
C LEU A 201 2.93 -0.79 -2.69
N GLU A 202 4.09 -0.37 -2.18
CA GLU A 202 4.28 -0.04 -0.76
C GLU A 202 3.71 1.36 -0.45
N PRO A 203 2.92 1.55 0.62
CA PRO A 203 2.36 2.85 0.97
C PRO A 203 3.42 3.94 1.17
N SER A 204 4.56 3.61 1.79
CA SER A 204 5.66 4.55 2.03
C SER A 204 6.26 5.12 0.74
N ASP A 205 6.35 4.30 -0.30
CA ASP A 205 6.91 4.70 -1.59
C ASP A 205 5.95 5.66 -2.31
N LEU A 206 4.64 5.40 -2.22
CA LEU A 206 3.60 6.29 -2.75
C LEU A 206 3.56 7.63 -2.01
N GLU A 207 3.67 7.63 -0.68
CA GLU A 207 3.71 8.85 0.13
C GLU A 207 4.94 9.70 -0.18
N SER A 208 6.13 9.10 -0.24
CA SER A 208 7.36 9.83 -0.56
C SER A 208 7.36 10.41 -1.98
N ALA A 209 6.84 9.66 -2.95
CA ALA A 209 6.67 10.12 -4.32
C ALA A 209 5.65 11.28 -4.41
N ALA A 210 4.50 11.16 -3.74
CA ALA A 210 3.47 12.19 -3.71
C ALA A 210 3.97 13.49 -3.06
N GLN A 211 4.71 13.40 -1.95
CA GLN A 211 5.31 14.57 -1.29
C GLN A 211 6.29 15.29 -2.23
N SER A 212 7.17 14.54 -2.90
CA SER A 212 8.14 15.10 -3.85
C SER A 212 7.47 15.84 -5.00
N GLU A 213 6.43 15.24 -5.60
CA GLU A 213 5.67 15.84 -6.69
C GLU A 213 4.82 17.04 -6.25
N SER A 214 4.32 17.04 -5.01
CA SER A 214 3.58 18.17 -4.43
C SER A 214 4.46 19.41 -4.22
N ALA A 215 5.72 19.21 -3.78
CA ALA A 215 6.69 20.29 -3.65
C ALA A 215 7.04 20.87 -5.04
N LEU A 216 7.28 20.01 -6.02
CA LEU A 216 7.53 20.44 -7.40
C LEU A 216 6.33 21.20 -7.99
N LEU A 217 5.10 20.78 -7.71
CA LEU A 217 3.90 21.48 -8.15
C LEU A 217 3.81 22.89 -7.56
N ALA A 218 4.11 23.05 -6.27
CA ALA A 218 4.12 24.35 -5.61
C ALA A 218 5.13 25.31 -6.25
N ASP A 219 6.35 24.84 -6.53
CA ASP A 219 7.39 25.61 -7.20
C ASP A 219 6.96 26.04 -8.62
N LEU A 220 6.38 25.12 -9.39
CA LEU A 220 5.89 25.40 -10.74
C LEU A 220 4.75 26.43 -10.72
N ARG A 221 3.85 26.36 -9.74
CA ARG A 221 2.78 27.36 -9.55
C ARG A 221 3.33 28.72 -9.19
N GLY A 222 4.30 28.78 -8.27
CA GLY A 222 4.96 30.03 -7.91
C GLY A 222 5.63 30.70 -9.11
N ARG A 223 6.29 29.93 -9.97
CA ARG A 223 6.90 30.46 -11.21
C ARG A 223 5.87 31.00 -12.20
N VAL A 224 4.74 30.30 -12.37
CA VAL A 224 3.68 30.77 -13.26
C VAL A 224 3.06 32.05 -12.70
N ALA A 225 2.73 32.10 -11.42
CA ALA A 225 2.16 33.28 -10.78
C ALA A 225 3.09 34.50 -10.92
N ALA A 226 4.37 34.35 -10.57
CA ALA A 226 5.34 35.44 -10.70
C ALA A 226 5.50 35.96 -12.15
N ARG A 227 5.37 35.08 -13.15
CA ARG A 227 5.42 35.46 -14.56
C ARG A 227 4.17 36.22 -15.00
N GLU A 228 2.99 35.76 -14.57
CA GLU A 228 1.73 36.46 -14.85
C GLU A 228 1.73 37.85 -14.17
N ASP A 229 2.16 37.94 -12.91
CA ASP A 229 2.29 39.23 -12.19
C ASP A 229 3.22 40.20 -12.92
N HIS A 230 4.36 39.71 -13.42
CA HIS A 230 5.28 40.53 -14.22
C HIS A 230 4.64 40.99 -15.54
N THR A 231 3.93 40.11 -16.22
CA THR A 231 3.26 40.40 -17.49
C THR A 231 2.14 41.43 -17.29
N ASP A 232 1.36 41.31 -16.23
CA ASP A 232 0.31 42.26 -15.87
C ASP A 232 0.90 43.63 -15.50
N ALA A 233 2.03 43.67 -14.79
CA ALA A 233 2.76 44.90 -14.53
C ALA A 233 3.24 45.58 -15.83
N LEU A 234 3.79 44.82 -16.78
CA LEU A 234 4.19 45.35 -18.09
C LEU A 234 3.00 45.90 -18.89
N LEU A 235 1.88 45.17 -18.93
CA LEU A 235 0.67 45.64 -19.60
C LEU A 235 0.13 46.92 -18.97
N SER A 236 0.14 47.01 -17.63
CA SER A 236 -0.30 48.23 -16.93
C SER A 236 0.55 49.45 -17.28
N LEU A 237 1.87 49.27 -17.47
CA LEU A 237 2.78 50.34 -17.87
C LEU A 237 2.53 50.78 -19.31
N ILE A 238 2.35 49.84 -20.23
CA ILE A 238 2.06 50.14 -21.64
C ILE A 238 0.69 50.81 -21.77
N ASP A 239 -0.33 50.34 -21.03
CA ASP A 239 -1.66 50.94 -21.05
C ASP A 239 -1.63 52.38 -20.50
N LEU A 240 -0.80 52.65 -19.48
CA LEU A 240 -0.54 54.02 -19.00
C LEU A 240 0.14 54.88 -20.07
N GLU A 241 1.13 54.36 -20.80
CA GLU A 241 1.79 55.06 -21.91
C GLU A 241 0.81 55.38 -23.05
N VAL A 242 -0.05 54.43 -23.41
CA VAL A 242 -1.10 54.66 -24.40
C VAL A 242 -2.04 55.77 -23.93
N ASP A 243 -2.41 55.80 -22.65
CA ASP A 243 -3.33 56.80 -22.11
C ASP A 243 -2.70 58.20 -22.08
N THR A 244 -1.42 58.32 -21.70
CA THR A 244 -0.71 59.60 -21.72
C THR A 244 -0.54 60.14 -23.15
N LEU A 245 -0.20 59.28 -24.12
CA LEU A 245 -0.09 59.68 -25.53
C LEU A 245 -1.45 60.11 -26.10
N ASN A 246 -2.55 59.46 -25.72
CA ASN A 246 -3.89 59.88 -26.14
C ASN A 246 -4.28 61.24 -25.56
N ARG A 247 -3.96 61.51 -24.29
CA ARG A 247 -4.19 62.82 -23.68
C ARG A 247 -3.36 63.91 -24.36
N GLN A 248 -2.10 63.61 -24.68
CA GLN A 248 -1.24 64.53 -25.43
C GLN A 248 -1.80 64.82 -26.82
N ALA A 249 -2.25 63.80 -27.54
CA ALA A 249 -2.89 63.97 -28.85
C ALA A 249 -4.15 64.85 -28.76
N ALA A 250 -4.99 64.63 -27.74
CA ALA A 250 -6.19 65.45 -27.52
C ALA A 250 -5.87 66.93 -27.23
N LEU A 251 -4.79 67.20 -26.48
CA LEU A 251 -4.31 68.58 -26.25
C LEU A 251 -3.83 69.21 -27.56
N GLN A 252 -3.03 68.51 -28.35
CA GLN A 252 -2.55 68.99 -29.66
C GLN A 252 -3.70 69.21 -30.66
N ASP A 253 -4.76 68.40 -30.59
CA ASP A 253 -5.98 68.60 -31.39
C ASP A 253 -6.63 69.94 -31.03
N SER A 254 -6.77 70.24 -29.73
CA SER A 254 -7.33 71.52 -29.26
C SER A 254 -6.45 72.73 -29.62
N GLU A 255 -5.12 72.59 -29.55
CA GLU A 255 -4.18 73.64 -29.97
C GLU A 255 -4.25 73.91 -31.48
N ALA A 256 -4.38 72.85 -32.28
CA ALA A 256 -4.52 72.97 -33.73
C ALA A 256 -5.83 73.67 -34.13
N GLU A 257 -6.92 73.46 -33.40
CA GLU A 257 -8.19 74.18 -33.61
C GLU A 257 -8.04 75.68 -33.34
N VAL A 258 -7.38 76.05 -32.23
CA VAL A 258 -7.10 77.46 -31.90
C VAL A 258 -6.20 78.08 -32.98
N GLN A 259 -5.12 77.42 -33.36
CA GLN A 259 -4.20 77.90 -34.40
C GLN A 259 -4.91 78.09 -35.75
N GLN A 260 -5.83 77.19 -36.11
CA GLN A 260 -6.61 77.32 -37.33
C GLN A 260 -7.48 78.58 -37.30
N SER A 261 -8.13 78.86 -36.16
CA SER A 261 -8.92 80.08 -35.99
C SER A 261 -8.07 81.37 -36.11
N GLU A 262 -6.84 81.35 -35.57
CA GLU A 262 -5.90 82.47 -35.72
C GLU A 262 -5.47 82.70 -37.16
N ILE A 263 -5.20 81.61 -37.90
CA ILE A 263 -4.85 81.66 -39.32
C ILE A 263 -6.00 82.25 -40.13
N ASP A 264 -7.24 81.84 -39.88
CA ASP A 264 -8.40 82.34 -40.61
C ASP A 264 -8.65 83.84 -40.34
N ASN A 265 -8.48 84.27 -39.09
CA ASN A 265 -8.48 85.69 -38.73
C ASN A 265 -7.36 86.47 -39.43
N ALA A 266 -6.14 85.95 -39.42
CA ALA A 266 -4.99 86.58 -40.06
C ALA A 266 -5.16 86.69 -41.59
N ARG A 267 -5.72 85.66 -42.24
CA ARG A 267 -6.08 85.70 -43.68
C ARG A 267 -7.01 86.88 -43.97
N SER A 268 -8.08 87.04 -43.19
CA SER A 268 -9.03 88.14 -43.37
C SER A 268 -8.38 89.53 -43.19
N LEU A 269 -7.37 89.66 -42.32
CA LEU A 269 -6.67 90.91 -42.07
C LEU A 269 -5.67 91.24 -43.19
N VAL A 270 -4.95 90.23 -43.68
CA VAL A 270 -4.05 90.36 -44.84
C VAL A 270 -4.84 90.74 -46.09
N GLU A 271 -6.01 90.15 -46.33
CA GLU A 271 -6.90 90.50 -47.45
C GLU A 271 -7.37 91.96 -47.39
N ARG A 272 -7.63 92.47 -46.18
CA ARG A 272 -7.97 93.89 -45.93
C ARG A 272 -6.75 94.82 -45.91
N GLY A 273 -5.53 94.30 -46.08
CA GLY A 273 -4.28 95.07 -46.05
C GLY A 273 -3.84 95.53 -44.65
N LEU A 274 -4.45 95.01 -43.58
CA LEU A 274 -4.21 95.42 -42.19
C LEU A 274 -3.10 94.61 -41.50
N MET A 275 -2.56 93.57 -42.13
CA MET A 275 -1.48 92.75 -41.61
C MET A 275 -0.45 92.40 -42.69
N PRO A 276 0.87 92.38 -42.38
CA PRO A 276 1.90 91.93 -43.31
C PRO A 276 1.80 90.44 -43.65
N ARG A 277 1.98 90.07 -44.93
CA ARG A 277 2.01 88.67 -45.41
C ARG A 277 3.01 87.74 -44.67
N PRO A 278 4.22 88.17 -44.28
CA PRO A 278 5.16 87.32 -43.54
C PRO A 278 4.56 86.75 -42.26
N ARG A 279 3.70 87.50 -41.57
CA ARG A 279 3.05 87.04 -40.33
C ARG A 279 2.11 85.86 -40.57
N LEU A 280 1.34 85.90 -41.67
CA LEU A 280 0.51 84.77 -42.07
C LEU A 280 1.35 83.55 -42.45
N GLN A 281 2.50 83.74 -43.10
CA GLN A 281 3.40 82.63 -43.44
C GLN A 281 4.01 81.98 -42.19
N GLU A 282 4.31 82.74 -41.13
CA GLU A 282 4.73 82.19 -39.84
C GLU A 282 3.65 81.28 -39.23
N LEU A 283 2.40 81.75 -39.17
CA LEU A 283 1.29 80.97 -38.62
C LEU A 283 1.06 79.66 -39.39
N LEU A 284 1.16 79.69 -40.72
CA LEU A 284 1.05 78.50 -41.56
C LEU A 284 2.20 77.50 -41.35
N ARG A 285 3.43 78.00 -41.15
CA ARG A 285 4.57 77.13 -40.81
C ARG A 285 4.38 76.47 -39.45
N GLU A 286 3.85 77.21 -38.48
CA GLU A 286 3.56 76.68 -37.14
C GLU A 286 2.46 75.62 -37.17
N GLN A 287 1.38 75.85 -37.93
CA GLN A 287 0.37 74.81 -38.18
C GLN A 287 0.97 73.54 -38.82
N SER A 288 1.90 73.69 -39.77
CA SER A 288 2.55 72.53 -40.37
C SER A 288 3.39 71.73 -39.36
N ARG A 289 4.00 72.41 -38.37
CA ARG A 289 4.72 71.76 -37.26
C ARG A 289 3.76 71.01 -36.35
N LEU A 290 2.69 71.67 -35.90
CA LEU A 290 1.65 71.03 -35.06
C LEU A 290 1.05 69.77 -35.72
N ASN A 291 0.78 69.83 -37.03
CA ASN A 291 0.29 68.66 -37.76
C ASN A 291 1.30 67.50 -37.78
N ARG A 292 2.60 67.78 -37.87
CA ARG A 292 3.65 66.75 -37.81
C ARG A 292 3.71 66.13 -36.42
N ASP A 293 3.69 66.96 -35.38
CA ASP A 293 3.76 66.50 -33.99
C ASP A 293 2.54 65.64 -33.61
N ARG A 294 1.36 65.96 -34.14
CA ARG A 294 0.14 65.13 -34.02
C ARG A 294 0.30 63.77 -34.67
N LEU A 295 0.80 63.74 -35.92
CA LEU A 295 1.05 62.49 -36.64
C LEU A 295 2.07 61.63 -35.91
N ASP A 296 3.16 62.22 -35.40
CA ASP A 296 4.17 61.51 -34.63
C ASP A 296 3.58 60.92 -33.33
N THR A 297 2.81 61.71 -32.57
CA THR A 297 2.12 61.26 -31.34
C THR A 297 1.16 60.11 -31.63
N SER A 298 0.39 60.19 -32.72
CA SER A 298 -0.50 59.12 -33.14
C SER A 298 0.26 57.84 -33.51
N ALA A 299 1.41 57.96 -34.16
CA ALA A 299 2.28 56.84 -34.50
C ALA A 299 2.96 56.21 -33.27
N PHE A 300 3.31 57.01 -32.26
CA PHE A 300 3.76 56.50 -30.97
C PHE A 300 2.64 55.72 -30.26
N ALA A 301 1.43 56.28 -30.18
CA ALA A 301 0.29 55.61 -29.54
C ALA A 301 -0.08 54.30 -30.25
N ALA A 302 -0.04 54.27 -31.58
CA ALA A 302 -0.28 53.06 -32.37
C ALA A 302 0.76 51.97 -32.09
N ARG A 303 2.05 52.34 -31.98
CA ARG A 303 3.13 51.39 -31.64
C ARG A 303 2.98 50.83 -30.22
N ALA A 304 2.67 51.67 -29.24
CA ALA A 304 2.43 51.23 -27.87
C ALA A 304 1.23 50.26 -27.78
N ARG A 305 0.13 50.54 -28.50
CA ARG A 305 -1.01 49.61 -28.61
C ARG A 305 -0.63 48.29 -29.25
N GLN A 306 0.12 48.32 -30.36
CA GLN A 306 0.61 47.10 -31.00
C GLN A 306 1.46 46.27 -30.02
N GLN A 307 2.31 46.92 -29.23
CA GLN A 307 3.12 46.24 -28.22
C GLN A 307 2.27 45.58 -27.11
N SER A 308 1.23 46.26 -26.62
CA SER A 308 0.27 45.68 -25.66
C SER A 308 -0.38 44.41 -26.22
N GLU A 309 -0.82 44.45 -27.49
CA GLU A 309 -1.42 43.29 -28.16
C GLU A 309 -0.42 42.14 -28.36
N THR A 310 0.84 42.43 -28.70
CA THR A 310 1.89 41.40 -28.78
C THR A 310 2.09 40.70 -27.43
N VAL A 311 2.21 41.46 -26.33
CA VAL A 311 2.38 40.89 -24.98
C VAL A 311 1.16 40.07 -24.55
N ARG A 312 -0.06 40.54 -24.87
CA ARG A 312 -1.30 39.80 -24.62
C ARG A 312 -1.35 38.48 -25.38
N PHE A 313 -0.95 38.49 -26.65
CA PHE A 313 -0.86 37.29 -27.47
C PHE A 313 0.16 36.30 -26.90
N GLU A 314 1.37 36.77 -26.59
CA GLU A 314 2.44 35.93 -26.01
C GLU A 314 2.01 35.27 -24.69
N ARG A 315 1.25 35.97 -23.85
CA ARG A 315 0.68 35.39 -22.62
C ARG A 315 -0.25 34.21 -22.92
N VAL A 316 -1.18 34.38 -23.86
CA VAL A 316 -2.15 33.34 -24.23
C VAL A 316 -1.46 32.17 -24.92
N ASP A 317 -0.53 32.46 -25.84
CA ASP A 317 0.24 31.47 -26.57
C ASP A 317 1.09 30.61 -25.62
N ALA A 318 1.81 31.25 -24.69
CA ALA A 318 2.60 30.55 -23.68
C ALA A 318 1.75 29.67 -22.75
N ALA A 319 0.51 30.07 -22.45
CA ALA A 319 -0.42 29.24 -21.67
C ALA A 319 -0.94 28.04 -22.48
N ALA A 320 -1.22 28.24 -23.77
CA ALA A 320 -1.63 27.16 -24.68
C ALA A 320 -0.51 26.14 -24.89
N ASP A 321 0.72 26.61 -25.09
CA ASP A 321 1.90 25.78 -25.24
C ASP A 321 2.19 24.95 -24.01
N ARG A 322 2.16 25.55 -22.82
CA ARG A 322 2.32 24.79 -21.57
C ARG A 322 1.23 23.74 -21.40
N ARG A 323 -0.02 24.06 -21.72
CA ARG A 323 -1.12 23.09 -21.65
C ARG A 323 -0.94 21.95 -22.65
N ARG A 324 -0.39 22.22 -23.84
CA ARG A 324 -0.03 21.19 -24.84
C ARG A 324 1.09 20.29 -24.34
N GLU A 325 2.18 20.87 -23.83
CA GLU A 325 3.32 20.15 -23.26
C GLU A 325 2.88 19.20 -22.12
N VAL A 326 2.13 19.73 -21.14
CA VAL A 326 1.62 18.94 -20.00
C VAL A 326 0.72 17.79 -20.46
N ARG A 327 -0.09 17.97 -21.52
CA ARG A 327 -0.92 16.89 -22.07
C ARG A 327 -0.10 15.78 -22.72
N LEU A 328 0.95 16.15 -23.46
CA LEU A 328 1.86 15.19 -24.07
C LEU A 328 2.62 14.41 -23.00
N GLU A 329 3.15 15.09 -21.98
CA GLU A 329 3.78 14.44 -20.83
C GLU A 329 2.82 13.51 -20.08
N LEU A 330 1.56 13.91 -19.91
CA LEU A 330 0.54 13.09 -19.25
C LEU A 330 0.24 11.83 -20.06
N GLN A 331 0.17 11.94 -21.39
CA GLN A 331 -0.01 10.79 -22.26
C GLN A 331 1.19 9.83 -22.15
N GLU A 332 2.42 10.35 -22.17
CA GLU A 332 3.63 9.54 -22.01
C GLU A 332 3.68 8.87 -20.64
N ALA A 333 3.40 9.61 -19.56
CA ALA A 333 3.37 9.06 -18.20
C ALA A 333 2.32 7.96 -18.05
N ARG A 334 1.15 8.09 -18.67
CA ARG A 334 0.12 7.03 -18.69
C ARG A 334 0.57 5.80 -19.46
N GLN A 335 1.31 5.96 -20.57
CA GLN A 335 1.90 4.84 -21.29
C GLN A 335 2.99 4.15 -20.45
N GLN A 336 3.85 4.92 -19.79
CA GLN A 336 4.88 4.41 -18.88
C GLN A 336 4.26 3.66 -17.70
N ARG A 337 3.17 4.17 -17.11
CA ARG A 337 2.40 3.47 -16.07
C ARG A 337 1.95 2.09 -16.56
N ALA A 338 1.27 2.04 -17.70
CA ALA A 338 0.77 0.79 -18.26
C ALA A 338 1.90 -0.21 -18.57
N ALA A 339 3.03 0.27 -19.09
CA ALA A 339 4.21 -0.56 -19.35
C ALA A 339 4.80 -1.14 -18.04
N LEU A 340 4.97 -0.31 -17.01
CA LEU A 340 5.48 -0.75 -15.71
C LEU A 340 4.53 -1.72 -15.02
N GLU A 341 3.22 -1.51 -15.09
CA GLU A 341 2.22 -2.44 -14.57
C GLU A 341 2.34 -3.82 -15.24
N ALA A 342 2.44 -3.86 -16.58
CA ALA A 342 2.61 -5.12 -17.32
C ALA A 342 3.97 -5.81 -17.02
N GLU A 343 5.04 -5.05 -16.86
CA GLU A 343 6.36 -5.59 -16.49
C GLU A 343 6.36 -6.18 -15.07
N ILE A 344 5.72 -5.49 -14.11
CA ILE A 344 5.57 -5.98 -12.74
C ILE A 344 4.73 -7.26 -12.73
N GLU A 345 3.63 -7.31 -13.48
CA GLU A 345 2.80 -8.52 -13.59
C GLU A 345 3.60 -9.70 -14.16
N ALA A 346 4.40 -9.47 -15.21
CA ALA A 346 5.27 -10.50 -15.77
C ALA A 346 6.36 -10.98 -14.78
N LEU A 347 6.91 -10.08 -13.99
CA LEU A 347 7.85 -10.42 -12.91
C LEU A 347 7.15 -11.19 -11.79
N ASP A 348 5.93 -10.82 -11.43
CA ASP A 348 5.14 -11.49 -10.40
C ASP A 348 4.86 -12.94 -10.78
N LEU A 349 4.48 -13.19 -12.04
CA LEU A 349 4.32 -14.54 -12.57
C LEU A 349 5.62 -15.35 -12.51
N ARG A 350 6.77 -14.74 -12.82
CA ARG A 350 8.08 -15.39 -12.73
C ARG A 350 8.48 -15.72 -11.28
N ILE A 351 8.24 -14.79 -10.35
CA ILE A 351 8.55 -14.97 -8.93
C ILE A 351 7.66 -16.07 -8.34
N MET A 352 6.38 -16.06 -8.68
CA MET A 352 5.42 -17.10 -8.26
C MET A 352 5.79 -18.47 -8.84
N ALA A 353 6.19 -18.53 -10.11
CA ALA A 353 6.68 -19.77 -10.74
C ALA A 353 7.97 -20.29 -10.08
N ALA A 354 8.81 -19.41 -9.54
CA ALA A 354 9.98 -19.76 -8.72
C ALA A 354 9.62 -20.12 -7.27
N GLY A 355 8.34 -20.08 -6.88
CA GLY A 355 7.88 -20.45 -5.55
C GLY A 355 8.03 -19.37 -4.48
N LEU A 356 8.49 -18.19 -4.85
CA LEU A 356 8.59 -17.04 -3.96
C LEU A 356 7.30 -16.23 -4.00
N SER A 357 7.03 -15.49 -2.92
CA SER A 357 5.94 -14.50 -2.93
C SER A 357 6.46 -13.20 -3.56
N PRO A 358 5.79 -12.64 -4.58
CA PRO A 358 6.14 -11.32 -5.12
C PRO A 358 5.92 -10.21 -4.09
N ARG A 359 5.13 -10.50 -3.05
CA ARG A 359 4.88 -9.62 -1.92
C ARG A 359 5.79 -10.03 -0.77
N THR A 360 6.74 -9.16 -0.47
CA THR A 360 7.82 -9.37 0.52
C THR A 360 7.36 -9.54 1.97
N ASN A 361 6.06 -9.64 2.27
CA ASN A 361 5.57 -9.72 3.65
C ASN A 361 4.23 -10.47 3.85
N SER A 362 3.89 -11.43 2.99
CA SER A 362 2.78 -12.34 3.34
C SER A 362 3.29 -13.34 4.36
N GLU A 363 3.04 -13.09 5.64
CA GLU A 363 3.23 -14.10 6.68
C GLU A 363 2.44 -15.36 6.26
N PRO A 364 3.06 -16.54 6.26
CA PRO A 364 2.37 -17.77 5.89
C PRO A 364 1.26 -18.01 6.90
N ARG A 365 0.03 -18.19 6.40
CA ARG A 365 -1.10 -18.60 7.23
C ARG A 365 -1.03 -20.10 7.42
N LEU A 366 -0.84 -20.52 8.67
CA LEU A 366 -0.83 -21.93 9.06
C LEU A 366 -2.20 -22.29 9.62
N VAL A 367 -2.76 -23.35 9.07
CA VAL A 367 -4.02 -23.91 9.52
C VAL A 367 -3.77 -25.33 10.00
N ILE A 368 -4.14 -25.62 11.24
CA ILE A 368 -4.11 -26.99 11.76
C ILE A 368 -5.53 -27.53 11.76
N HIS A 369 -5.72 -28.64 11.04
CA HIS A 369 -6.91 -29.45 11.11
C HIS A 369 -6.68 -30.58 12.11
N ARG A 370 -7.42 -30.55 13.22
CA ARG A 370 -7.34 -31.51 14.30
C ARG A 370 -8.65 -32.26 14.46
N THR A 371 -8.59 -33.59 14.39
CA THR A 371 -9.75 -34.45 14.59
C THR A 371 -9.75 -34.99 16.02
N ARG A 372 -10.75 -34.64 16.83
CA ARG A 372 -10.97 -35.23 18.17
C ARG A 372 -12.30 -35.96 18.19
N ALA A 373 -12.30 -37.23 18.61
CA ALA A 373 -13.51 -38.05 18.75
C ALA A 373 -14.44 -38.03 17.51
N GLY A 374 -13.87 -37.94 16.30
CA GLY A 374 -14.63 -37.92 15.03
C GLY A 374 -15.08 -36.53 14.55
N VAL A 375 -14.84 -35.46 15.33
CA VAL A 375 -15.14 -34.08 14.92
C VAL A 375 -13.85 -33.38 14.50
N ALA A 376 -13.79 -32.94 13.24
CA ALA A 376 -12.69 -32.14 12.72
C ALA A 376 -12.88 -30.67 13.13
N THR A 377 -11.85 -30.10 13.76
CA THR A 377 -11.78 -28.69 14.15
C THR A 377 -10.60 -28.03 13.44
N GLN A 378 -10.79 -26.78 13.00
CA GLN A 378 -9.78 -25.99 12.31
C GLN A 378 -9.41 -24.79 13.18
N PHE A 379 -8.12 -24.48 13.29
CA PHE A 379 -7.65 -23.26 13.94
C PHE A 379 -6.43 -22.69 13.21
N ASP A 380 -6.33 -21.35 13.22
CA ASP A 380 -5.14 -20.63 12.77
C ASP A 380 -4.04 -20.81 13.82
N ALA A 381 -2.87 -21.28 13.39
CA ALA A 381 -1.75 -21.64 14.26
C ALA A 381 -0.53 -20.75 14.01
N GLY A 382 0.23 -20.48 15.07
CA GLY A 382 1.57 -19.91 14.99
C GLY A 382 2.64 -20.97 14.76
N MET A 383 3.85 -20.54 14.39
CA MET A 383 5.00 -21.42 14.16
C MET A 383 5.39 -22.25 15.39
N ASP A 384 5.21 -21.70 16.58
CA ASP A 384 5.64 -22.32 17.83
C ASP A 384 4.50 -23.09 18.53
N ASP A 385 3.34 -23.20 17.88
CA ASP A 385 2.21 -23.95 18.42
C ASP A 385 2.48 -25.46 18.37
N PRO A 386 2.10 -26.21 19.43
CA PRO A 386 2.33 -27.64 19.52
C PRO A 386 1.38 -28.41 18.60
N ILE A 387 1.98 -29.31 17.81
CA ILE A 387 1.26 -30.27 16.98
C ILE A 387 0.97 -31.52 17.80
N LYS A 388 -0.14 -32.20 17.49
CA LYS A 388 -0.51 -33.50 18.07
C LYS A 388 -0.43 -34.61 17.02
N PRO A 389 -0.25 -35.87 17.44
CA PRO A 389 -0.31 -37.01 16.53
C PRO A 389 -1.62 -37.01 15.72
N GLY A 390 -1.52 -37.19 14.41
CA GLY A 390 -2.68 -37.23 13.51
C GLY A 390 -3.23 -35.86 13.07
N ASP A 391 -2.59 -34.74 13.42
CA ASP A 391 -2.95 -33.43 12.89
C ASP A 391 -2.59 -33.31 11.39
N VAL A 392 -3.34 -32.47 10.65
CA VAL A 392 -3.01 -32.06 9.29
C VAL A 392 -2.67 -30.57 9.31
N LEU A 393 -1.45 -30.23 8.91
CA LEU A 393 -0.95 -28.86 8.80
C LEU A 393 -1.07 -28.41 7.33
N ASP A 394 -1.88 -27.40 7.06
CA ASP A 394 -1.98 -26.78 5.74
C ASP A 394 -1.39 -25.36 5.78
N ILE A 395 -0.51 -25.08 4.81
CA ILE A 395 0.25 -23.83 4.75
C ILE A 395 -0.11 -23.11 3.47
N SER A 396 -0.77 -21.96 3.62
CA SER A 396 -1.14 -21.08 2.53
C SER A 396 -0.38 -19.76 2.63
N LEU A 397 0.02 -19.23 1.47
CA LEU A 397 0.34 -17.82 1.35
C LEU A 397 -0.94 -17.19 0.81
N ASP A 398 -1.62 -16.36 1.61
CA ASP A 398 -2.83 -15.70 1.13
C ASP A 398 -2.52 -14.97 -0.18
N PRO A 399 -3.23 -15.27 -1.29
CA PRO A 399 -3.15 -14.43 -2.47
C PRO A 399 -3.74 -13.05 -2.14
N PRO A 400 -3.35 -11.97 -2.86
CA PRO A 400 -4.11 -10.74 -2.83
C PRO A 400 -5.57 -11.09 -3.08
N ALA A 401 -6.49 -10.55 -2.26
CA ALA A 401 -7.91 -10.62 -2.55
C ALA A 401 -8.12 -10.27 -4.03
N ALA A 402 -8.58 -11.24 -4.82
CA ALA A 402 -9.01 -10.97 -6.18
C ALA A 402 -10.03 -9.84 -6.10
N ARG A 403 -9.83 -8.78 -6.89
CA ARG A 403 -10.82 -7.70 -7.03
C ARG A 403 -12.20 -8.36 -7.17
N PRO A 404 -13.21 -8.04 -6.34
CA PRO A 404 -14.56 -8.42 -6.69
C PRO A 404 -14.82 -7.75 -8.04
N GLY A 405 -14.99 -8.57 -9.08
CA GLY A 405 -15.35 -8.10 -10.40
C GLY A 405 -16.55 -7.18 -10.21
N ARG A 406 -16.40 -5.92 -10.64
CA ARG A 406 -17.49 -4.97 -10.73
C ARG A 406 -18.62 -5.70 -11.44
N ALA A 407 -19.65 -6.08 -10.69
CA ALA A 407 -20.84 -6.71 -11.25
C ALA A 407 -21.29 -5.78 -12.38
N ALA A 408 -21.21 -6.27 -13.61
CA ALA A 408 -21.91 -5.65 -14.70
C ALA A 408 -23.38 -5.69 -14.28
N THR A 409 -23.92 -4.54 -13.89
CA THR A 409 -25.36 -4.34 -13.79
C THR A 409 -25.95 -4.87 -15.09
N PRO A 410 -26.79 -5.92 -15.09
CA PRO A 410 -27.50 -6.26 -16.30
C PRO A 410 -28.40 -5.07 -16.60
N ALA A 411 -28.13 -4.42 -17.72
CA ALA A 411 -29.02 -3.42 -18.29
C ALA A 411 -30.38 -4.09 -18.47
N SER A 412 -31.36 -3.67 -17.66
CA SER A 412 -32.76 -4.02 -17.84
C SER A 412 -33.23 -3.38 -19.15
N LEU A 413 -33.22 -4.16 -20.22
CA LEU A 413 -33.98 -3.87 -21.44
C LEU A 413 -35.48 -3.90 -21.09
N PRO A 414 -36.25 -2.83 -21.35
CA PRO A 414 -37.69 -2.91 -21.27
C PRO A 414 -38.21 -3.77 -22.44
N LEU A 415 -39.03 -4.77 -22.13
CA LEU A 415 -39.78 -5.54 -23.11
C LEU A 415 -40.74 -4.61 -23.87
N PRO A 416 -40.92 -4.79 -25.19
CA PRO A 416 -41.93 -4.04 -25.94
C PRO A 416 -43.33 -4.56 -25.57
N GLU A 417 -44.21 -3.64 -25.18
CA GLU A 417 -45.65 -3.86 -25.22
C GLU A 417 -46.07 -4.21 -26.65
N GLN A 418 -46.83 -5.29 -26.78
CA GLN A 418 -47.54 -5.68 -28.00
C GLN A 418 -48.81 -6.46 -27.62
N PRO A 419 -49.86 -6.40 -28.46
CA PRO A 419 -50.89 -5.35 -28.47
C PRO A 419 -52.17 -5.67 -27.67
#